data_AF-A0A1I0TKM1-F1
#
_entry.id   AF-A0A1I0TKM1-F1
#
_cell.length_a   1.000
_cell.length_b   1.000
_cell.length_c   1.000
_cell.angle_alpha   90.00
_cell.angle_beta   90.00
_cell.angle_gamma   90.00
#
_symmetry.space_group_name_H-M   'P 1'
#
loop_
_entity.id
_entity.type
_entity.pdbx_description
1 polymer ?
#
loop_
_entity_poly.entity_id
_entity_poly.type
_entity_poly.pdbx_seq_one_letter_code
_entity_poly.pdbx_strand_id
1 'polypeptide(L)'
;MSTNGTVALSMNELVSALALCGYSEIANQILNDATLVENEEEEKRFIREVEQLLHQKGYLDVTRESLLVSGLENLIHLLVQSREKVRCVDVKKRHVLLLHRVHDSKTLVQHVKGNEHSFSFHDPQKGFLNLLGHFFASNPRRKKPEDILPME
;
A
#
# COMPACT_ATOMS: atom_id res chain seq x y z
N MET A 1 20.05 6.76 10.68
CA MET A 1 19.49 5.46 11.09
C MET A 1 18.68 4.91 9.93
N SER A 2 19.18 3.88 9.27
CA SER A 2 18.60 3.31 8.06
C SER A 2 17.60 2.22 8.43
N THR A 3 16.33 2.58 8.57
CA THR A 3 15.27 1.59 8.39
C THR A 3 15.05 1.48 6.89
N ASN A 4 15.20 0.28 6.33
CA ASN A 4 14.47 -0.10 5.12
C ASN A 4 12.98 -0.13 5.51
N GLY A 5 12.41 1.05 5.76
CA GLY A 5 11.20 1.27 6.54
C GLY A 5 9.96 0.96 5.72
N THR A 6 9.60 -0.31 5.67
CA THR A 6 8.32 -0.73 5.12
C THR A 6 7.22 -0.29 6.08
N VAL A 7 6.27 0.53 5.61
CA VAL A 7 5.06 0.88 6.36
C VAL A 7 3.97 -0.10 5.97
N ALA A 8 3.28 -0.71 6.94
CA ALA A 8 2.18 -1.64 6.69
C ALA A 8 0.89 -1.17 7.37
N LEU A 9 -0.16 -1.00 6.57
CA LEU A 9 -1.48 -0.55 6.99
C LEU A 9 -2.54 -1.58 6.55
N SER A 10 -3.51 -1.88 7.39
CA SER A 10 -4.77 -2.46 6.97
C SER A 10 -5.58 -1.44 6.16
N MET A 11 -6.62 -1.87 5.46
CA MET A 11 -7.54 -0.95 4.79
C MET A 11 -8.13 0.08 5.78
N ASN A 12 -8.53 -0.35 6.97
CA ASN A 12 -9.14 0.52 7.98
C ASN A 12 -8.13 1.57 8.49
N GLU A 13 -6.88 1.14 8.72
CA GLU A 13 -5.78 2.04 9.10
C GLU A 13 -5.45 3.03 7.98
N LEU A 14 -5.47 2.60 6.72
CA LEU A 14 -5.24 3.47 5.56
C LEU A 14 -6.34 4.52 5.42
N VAL A 15 -7.62 4.11 5.54
CA VAL A 15 -8.77 5.02 5.48
C VAL A 15 -8.71 6.05 6.60
N SER A 16 -8.38 5.64 7.82
CA SER A 16 -8.28 6.56 8.96
C SER A 16 -7.08 7.50 8.83
N ALA A 17 -5.94 7.00 8.34
CA ALA A 17 -4.78 7.84 8.07
C ALA A 17 -5.07 8.90 6.99
N LEU A 18 -5.87 8.56 5.96
CA LEU A 18 -6.35 9.53 4.97
C LEU A 18 -7.23 10.61 5.62
N ALA A 19 -8.21 10.22 6.43
CA ALA A 19 -9.09 11.15 7.12
C ALA A 19 -8.33 12.10 8.06
N LEU A 20 -7.40 11.56 8.85
CA LEU A 20 -6.54 12.32 9.76
C LEU A 20 -5.60 13.30 9.04
N CYS A 21 -5.22 13.02 7.79
CA CYS A 21 -4.46 13.95 6.94
C CYS A 21 -5.35 14.98 6.22
N GLY A 22 -6.65 15.05 6.51
CA GLY A 22 -7.60 15.98 5.88
C GLY A 22 -8.16 15.51 4.54
N TYR A 23 -7.93 14.26 4.14
CA TYR A 23 -8.44 13.68 2.89
C TYR A 23 -9.77 12.94 3.09
N SER A 24 -10.69 13.53 3.84
CA SER A 24 -11.96 12.90 4.23
C SER A 24 -12.83 12.47 3.05
N GLU A 25 -12.82 13.21 1.94
CA GLU A 25 -13.57 12.81 0.74
C GLU A 25 -13.08 11.48 0.16
N ILE A 26 -11.75 11.30 0.08
CA ILE A 26 -11.12 10.06 -0.41
C ILE A 26 -11.37 8.93 0.59
N ALA A 27 -11.21 9.21 1.89
CA ALA A 27 -11.47 8.24 2.95
C ALA A 27 -12.92 7.73 2.90
N ASN A 28 -13.89 8.64 2.78
CA ASN A 28 -15.31 8.31 2.70
C ASN A 28 -15.66 7.52 1.44
N GLN A 29 -15.07 7.87 0.29
CA GLN A 29 -15.27 7.11 -0.93
C GLN A 29 -14.81 5.64 -0.74
N ILE A 30 -13.62 5.44 -0.18
CA ILE A 30 -13.08 4.11 0.07
C ILE A 30 -13.94 3.34 1.08
N LEU A 31 -14.38 4.00 2.14
CA LEU A 31 -15.21 3.43 3.20
C LEU A 31 -16.55 2.94 2.66
N ASN A 32 -17.17 3.70 1.75
CA ASN A 32 -18.40 3.32 1.04
C ASN A 32 -18.16 2.19 0.03
N ASP A 33 -17.11 2.28 -0.79
CA ASP A 33 -16.80 1.28 -1.83
C ASP A 33 -16.47 -0.10 -1.23
N ALA A 34 -15.87 -0.12 -0.05
CA ALA A 34 -15.50 -1.34 0.66
C ALA A 34 -16.56 -1.81 1.68
N THR A 35 -17.70 -1.09 1.80
CA THR A 35 -18.80 -1.36 2.74
C THR A 35 -18.27 -1.57 4.18
N LEU A 36 -17.34 -0.72 4.63
CA LEU A 36 -16.65 -0.93 5.91
C LEU A 36 -17.50 -0.56 7.13
N VAL A 37 -18.54 0.25 6.93
CA VAL A 37 -19.46 0.72 7.96
C VAL A 37 -20.86 0.87 7.37
N GLU A 38 -21.87 0.30 8.02
CA GLU A 38 -23.27 0.37 7.56
C GLU A 38 -24.13 1.27 8.46
N ASN A 39 -23.70 1.58 9.69
CA ASN A 39 -24.45 2.36 10.67
C ASN A 39 -23.56 3.14 11.67
N GLU A 40 -24.14 4.09 12.41
CA GLU A 40 -23.42 4.96 13.37
C GLU A 40 -22.72 4.17 14.50
N GLU A 41 -23.26 3.02 14.92
CA GLU A 41 -22.64 2.21 15.99
C GLU A 41 -21.41 1.47 15.48
N GLU A 42 -21.42 1.01 14.24
CA GLU A 42 -20.25 0.48 13.54
C GLU A 42 -19.21 1.56 13.29
N GLU A 43 -19.63 2.79 12.98
CA GLU A 43 -18.72 3.92 12.79
C GLU A 43 -17.92 4.21 14.08
N LYS A 44 -18.62 4.30 15.22
CA LYS A 44 -17.97 4.50 16.53
C LYS A 44 -17.01 3.36 16.87
N ARG A 45 -17.37 2.11 16.54
CA ARG A 45 -16.52 0.95 16.76
C ARG A 45 -15.28 1.00 15.87
N PHE A 46 -15.47 1.30 14.59
CA PHE A 46 -14.40 1.46 13.61
C PHE A 46 -13.37 2.49 14.07
N ILE A 47 -13.81 3.67 14.52
CA ILE A 47 -12.91 4.74 15.00
C ILE A 47 -12.05 4.22 16.16
N ARG A 48 -12.67 3.61 17.18
CA ARG A 48 -11.96 3.09 18.36
C ARG A 48 -10.95 2.01 18.00
N GLU A 49 -11.34 1.08 17.15
CA GLU A 49 -10.45 -0.02 16.72
C GLU A 49 -9.25 0.52 15.94
N VAL A 50 -9.46 1.47 15.03
CA VAL A 50 -8.35 2.00 14.23
C VAL A 50 -7.41 2.88 15.04
N GLU A 51 -7.92 3.71 15.94
CA GLU A 51 -7.06 4.46 16.88
C GLU A 51 -6.16 3.52 17.68
N GLN A 52 -6.73 2.44 18.21
CA GLN A 52 -5.97 1.44 18.95
C GLN A 52 -4.91 0.76 18.08
N LEU A 53 -5.24 0.41 16.85
CA LEU A 53 -4.31 -0.22 15.90
C LEU A 53 -3.15 0.71 15.51
N LEU A 54 -3.46 1.96 15.15
CA LEU A 54 -2.45 2.97 14.82
C LEU A 54 -1.55 3.27 16.03
N HIS A 55 -2.11 3.34 17.23
CA HIS A 55 -1.36 3.52 18.46
C HIS A 55 -0.40 2.34 18.71
N GLN A 56 -0.89 1.09 18.58
CA GLN A 56 -0.07 -0.11 18.76
C GLN A 56 1.10 -0.19 17.78
N LYS A 57 0.94 0.34 16.57
CA LYS A 57 2.01 0.44 15.56
C LYS A 57 2.95 1.63 15.77
N GLY A 58 2.70 2.48 16.75
CA GLY A 58 3.47 3.69 16.99
C GLY A 58 3.31 4.73 15.89
N TYR A 59 2.16 4.73 15.21
CA TYR A 59 1.85 5.66 14.12
C TYR A 59 1.13 6.91 14.58
N LEU A 60 0.69 6.99 15.84
CA LEU A 60 0.08 8.19 16.40
C LEU A 60 1.11 9.08 17.08
N ASP A 61 0.94 10.39 16.91
CA ASP A 61 1.67 11.45 17.59
C ASP A 61 0.69 12.56 17.98
N VAL A 62 0.27 12.55 19.24
CA VAL A 62 -0.72 13.50 19.80
C VAL A 62 -0.23 14.94 19.84
N THR A 63 1.05 15.20 19.56
CA THR A 63 1.61 16.55 19.51
C THR A 63 1.42 17.23 18.15
N ARG A 64 1.03 16.46 17.13
CA ARG A 64 0.84 16.93 15.75
C ARG A 64 -0.63 17.12 15.44
N GLU A 65 -0.92 18.06 14.55
CA GLU A 65 -2.29 18.36 14.10
C GLU A 65 -2.96 17.16 13.43
N SER A 66 -2.22 16.42 12.61
CA SER A 66 -2.70 15.19 11.94
C SER A 66 -2.88 14.00 12.90
N LEU A 67 -2.40 14.11 14.15
CA LEU A 67 -2.27 13.00 15.09
C LEU A 67 -1.40 11.83 14.60
N LEU A 68 -0.72 11.95 13.45
CA LEU A 68 0.11 10.90 12.87
C LEU A 68 1.59 11.25 12.96
N VAL A 69 2.44 10.24 13.13
CA VAL A 69 3.90 10.43 12.99
C VAL A 69 4.24 10.94 11.59
N SER A 70 5.26 11.81 11.52
CA SER A 70 5.66 12.50 10.28
C SER A 70 5.91 11.57 9.09
N GLY A 71 6.46 10.39 9.33
CA GLY A 71 6.74 9.41 8.26
C GLY A 71 5.46 8.88 7.60
N LEU A 72 4.42 8.60 8.39
CA LEU A 72 3.15 8.12 7.88
C LEU A 72 2.36 9.25 7.20
N GLU A 73 2.29 10.42 7.84
CA GLU A 73 1.64 11.59 7.26
C GLU A 73 2.23 11.94 5.88
N ASN A 74 3.57 12.01 5.77
CA ASN A 74 4.24 12.23 4.50
C ASN A 74 3.91 11.14 3.47
N LEU A 75 3.87 9.87 3.87
CA LEU A 75 3.48 8.77 2.99
C LEU A 75 2.07 8.96 2.42
N ILE A 76 1.10 9.36 3.26
CA ILE A 76 -0.28 9.60 2.84
C ILE A 76 -0.35 10.77 1.85
N HIS A 77 0.34 11.87 2.12
CA HIS A 77 0.41 12.99 1.18
C HIS A 77 0.98 12.57 -0.19
N LEU A 78 2.07 11.80 -0.20
CA LEU A 78 2.67 11.31 -1.46
C LEU A 78 1.73 10.37 -2.22
N LEU A 79 0.98 9.52 -1.50
CA LEU A 79 0.01 8.61 -2.11
C LEU A 79 -1.12 9.38 -2.80
N VAL A 80 -1.67 10.41 -2.15
CA VAL A 80 -2.75 11.24 -2.70
C VAL A 80 -2.27 12.12 -3.86
N GLN A 81 -1.05 12.64 -3.77
CA GLN A 81 -0.47 13.51 -4.80
C GLN A 81 0.04 12.76 -6.03
N SER A 82 0.22 11.43 -5.95
CA SER A 82 0.68 10.61 -7.07
C SER A 82 -0.34 10.58 -8.21
N ARG A 83 -0.06 11.30 -9.29
CA ARG A 83 -0.92 11.41 -10.47
C ARG A 83 -0.78 10.23 -11.43
N GLU A 84 0.40 9.63 -11.50
CA GLU A 84 0.70 8.53 -12.41
C GLU A 84 0.92 7.26 -11.61
N LYS A 85 0.16 6.21 -11.92
CA LYS A 85 0.28 4.90 -11.26
C LYS A 85 0.18 3.75 -12.25
N VAL A 86 1.03 2.74 -12.05
CA VAL A 86 0.95 1.45 -12.74
C VAL A 86 0.37 0.42 -11.80
N ARG A 87 -0.63 -0.34 -12.27
CA ARG A 87 -1.26 -1.43 -11.51
C ARG A 87 -0.91 -2.77 -12.12
N CYS A 88 -0.23 -3.60 -11.35
CA CYS A 88 0.09 -4.98 -11.68
C CYS A 88 -0.78 -5.91 -10.83
N VAL A 89 -1.41 -6.90 -11.45
CA VAL A 89 -2.34 -7.82 -10.77
C VAL A 89 -1.87 -9.25 -10.98
N ASP A 90 -1.55 -9.96 -9.91
CA ASP A 90 -1.37 -11.41 -9.93
C ASP A 90 -2.73 -12.06 -9.60
N VAL A 91 -3.46 -12.43 -10.64
CA VAL A 91 -4.82 -13.01 -10.54
C VAL A 91 -4.79 -14.34 -9.77
N LYS A 92 -3.70 -15.12 -9.86
CA LYS A 92 -3.60 -16.43 -9.21
C LYS A 92 -3.45 -16.28 -7.69
N LYS A 93 -2.60 -15.35 -7.26
CA LYS A 93 -2.38 -15.06 -5.83
C LYS A 93 -3.39 -14.08 -5.25
N ARG A 94 -4.20 -13.42 -6.09
CA ARG A 94 -5.07 -12.28 -5.73
C ARG A 94 -4.29 -11.15 -5.05
N HIS A 95 -3.07 -10.90 -5.52
CA HIS A 95 -2.23 -9.81 -5.03
C HIS A 95 -2.21 -8.66 -6.05
N VAL A 96 -2.03 -7.44 -5.56
CA VAL A 96 -1.91 -6.25 -6.42
C VAL A 96 -0.63 -5.51 -6.04
N LEU A 97 0.15 -5.10 -7.03
CA LEU A 97 1.27 -4.18 -6.87
C LEU A 97 0.92 -2.87 -7.57
N LEU A 98 1.03 -1.76 -6.85
CA LEU A 98 0.82 -0.41 -7.36
C LEU A 98 2.16 0.32 -7.31
N LEU A 99 2.55 0.90 -8.44
CA LEU A 99 3.75 1.70 -8.58
C LEU A 99 3.31 3.15 -8.79
N HIS A 100 3.47 3.97 -7.76
CA HIS A 100 3.09 5.38 -7.73
C HIS A 100 4.30 6.23 -8.07
N ARG A 101 4.23 7.02 -9.14
CA ARG A 101 5.30 7.97 -9.47
C ARG A 101 5.14 9.20 -8.57
N VAL A 102 6.09 9.35 -7.66
CA VAL A 102 6.10 10.46 -6.70
C VAL A 102 7.11 11.53 -7.13
N HIS A 103 8.28 11.12 -7.63
CA HIS A 103 9.30 11.99 -8.20
C HIS A 103 10.12 11.22 -9.25
N ASP A 104 10.89 11.90 -10.09
CA ASP A 104 11.73 11.26 -11.13
C ASP A 104 12.79 10.30 -10.57
N SER A 105 13.11 10.44 -9.28
CA SER A 105 14.12 9.67 -8.57
C SER A 105 13.53 8.66 -7.59
N LYS A 106 12.21 8.62 -7.40
CA LYS A 106 11.56 7.72 -6.42
C LYS A 106 10.17 7.28 -6.88
N THR A 107 9.96 5.97 -6.85
CA THR A 107 8.65 5.34 -6.97
C THR A 107 8.20 4.85 -5.61
N LEU A 108 6.99 5.21 -5.20
CA LEU A 108 6.35 4.59 -4.05
C LEU A 108 5.70 3.29 -4.51
N VAL A 109 6.13 2.19 -3.92
CA VAL A 109 5.62 0.84 -4.21
C VAL A 109 4.64 0.46 -3.11
N GLN A 110 3.41 0.18 -3.51
CA GLN A 110 2.36 -0.33 -2.62
C GLN A 110 2.02 -1.77 -3.03
N HIS A 111 2.18 -2.70 -2.10
CA HIS A 111 1.82 -4.10 -2.27
C HIS A 111 0.57 -4.39 -1.45
N VAL A 112 -0.48 -4.89 -2.12
CA VAL A 112 -1.76 -5.20 -1.53
C VAL A 112 -1.95 -6.71 -1.51
N LYS A 113 -2.06 -7.27 -0.31
CA LYS A 113 -2.29 -8.70 -0.07
C LYS A 113 -3.45 -8.87 0.91
N GLY A 114 -4.60 -9.29 0.40
CA GLY A 114 -5.82 -9.31 1.20
C GLY A 114 -6.17 -7.89 1.66
N ASN A 115 -6.27 -7.70 2.99
CA ASN A 115 -6.58 -6.41 3.60
C ASN A 115 -5.35 -5.56 3.97
N GLU A 116 -4.14 -6.06 3.69
CA GLU A 116 -2.90 -5.39 4.07
C GLU A 116 -2.28 -4.65 2.88
N HIS A 117 -1.91 -3.39 3.12
CA HIS A 117 -1.22 -2.48 2.22
C HIS A 117 0.18 -2.21 2.79
N SER A 118 1.20 -2.78 2.15
CA SER A 118 2.61 -2.55 2.49
C SER A 118 3.24 -1.54 1.53
N PHE A 119 3.97 -0.57 2.06
CA PHE A 119 4.56 0.54 1.32
C PHE A 119 6.08 0.54 1.44
N SER A 120 6.76 0.75 0.32
CA SER A 120 8.22 0.87 0.26
C SER A 120 8.63 1.82 -0.86
N PHE A 121 9.88 2.29 -0.86
CA PHE A 121 10.41 3.11 -1.96
C PHE A 121 11.30 2.29 -2.88
N HIS A 122 11.13 2.48 -4.18
CA HIS A 122 11.97 1.92 -5.22
C HIS A 122 12.68 3.03 -5.99
N ASP A 123 13.93 2.78 -6.32
CA ASP A 123 14.76 3.65 -7.15
C ASP A 123 14.55 3.28 -8.63
N PRO A 124 13.92 4.15 -9.45
CA PRO A 124 13.63 3.85 -10.85
C PRO A 124 14.89 3.55 -11.68
N GLN A 125 16.05 4.09 -11.29
CA GLN A 125 17.32 3.88 -12.00
C GLN A 125 17.81 2.43 -11.91
N LYS A 126 17.35 1.67 -10.91
CA LYS A 126 17.64 0.23 -10.80
C LYS A 126 16.77 -0.61 -11.75
N GLY A 127 15.84 0.01 -12.46
CA GLY A 127 14.85 -0.66 -13.30
C GLY A 127 13.80 -1.42 -12.49
N PHE A 128 12.74 -1.86 -13.17
CA PHE A 128 11.61 -2.55 -12.53
C PHE A 128 11.60 -4.06 -12.74
N LEU A 129 12.48 -4.60 -13.60
CA LEU A 129 12.46 -6.01 -14.00
C LEU A 129 12.57 -6.95 -12.79
N ASN A 130 13.48 -6.67 -11.85
CA ASN A 130 13.61 -7.48 -10.65
C ASN A 130 12.37 -7.37 -9.76
N LEU A 131 11.85 -6.16 -9.54
CA LEU A 131 10.65 -5.94 -8.71
C LEU A 131 9.44 -6.71 -9.28
N LEU A 132 9.18 -6.57 -10.57
CA LEU A 132 8.09 -7.25 -11.28
C LEU A 132 8.33 -8.76 -11.35
N GLY A 133 9.57 -9.18 -11.56
CA GLY A 133 9.98 -10.57 -11.53
C GLY A 133 9.66 -11.22 -10.20
N HIS A 134 10.00 -10.61 -9.07
CA HIS A 134 9.65 -11.14 -7.75
C HIS A 134 8.14 -11.16 -7.50
N PHE A 135 7.41 -10.13 -7.95
CA PHE A 135 5.96 -10.06 -7.79
C PHE A 135 5.24 -11.19 -8.57
N PHE A 136 5.53 -11.31 -9.86
CA PHE A 136 4.89 -12.27 -10.75
C PHE A 136 5.49 -13.68 -10.69
N ALA A 137 6.69 -13.85 -10.16
CA ALA A 137 7.26 -15.18 -9.97
C ALA A 137 6.40 -15.98 -8.98
N SER A 138 5.59 -16.86 -9.55
CA SER A 138 5.39 -18.18 -8.97
C SER A 138 6.70 -18.91 -9.24
N ASN A 139 7.46 -19.25 -8.19
CA ASN A 139 8.67 -20.09 -8.19
C ASN A 139 9.11 -20.54 -9.60
N PRO A 140 10.19 -19.98 -10.20
CA PRO A 140 10.59 -20.42 -11.52
C PRO A 140 11.10 -21.84 -11.37
N ARG A 141 10.23 -22.83 -11.64
CA ARG A 141 10.69 -23.95 -12.42
C ARG A 141 11.18 -23.30 -13.70
N ARG A 142 12.48 -23.01 -13.75
CA ARG A 142 13.22 -22.88 -14.99
C ARG A 142 12.72 -24.04 -15.83
N LYS A 143 11.90 -23.77 -16.86
CA LYS A 143 11.72 -24.77 -17.90
C LYS A 143 13.12 -25.11 -18.35
N LYS A 144 13.50 -26.36 -18.16
CA LYS A 144 14.80 -26.81 -18.63
C LYS A 144 14.79 -26.61 -20.15
N PRO A 145 15.96 -26.39 -20.78
CA PRO A 145 16.06 -26.31 -22.24
C PRO A 145 15.43 -27.52 -22.97
N GLU A 146 15.23 -28.62 -22.23
CA GLU A 146 14.57 -29.87 -22.64
C GLU A 146 13.06 -29.73 -22.97
N ASP A 147 12.37 -28.66 -22.53
CA ASP A 147 10.94 -28.43 -22.82
C ASP A 147 10.69 -27.72 -24.17
N ILE A 148 11.75 -27.43 -24.93
CA ILE A 148 11.66 -26.93 -26.31
C ILE A 148 11.68 -28.15 -27.21
N LEU A 149 10.50 -28.62 -27.64
CA LEU A 149 10.39 -29.72 -28.59
C LEU A 149 11.23 -29.42 -29.85
N PRO A 150 11.91 -30.43 -30.43
CA PRO A 150 12.50 -30.28 -31.75
C PRO A 150 11.38 -30.07 -32.77
N MET A 151 11.50 -29.02 -33.59
CA MET A 151 10.72 -28.94 -34.83
C MET A 151 11.33 -29.96 -35.80
N GLU A 152 10.57 -31.02 -36.11
CA GLU A 152 10.62 -31.67 -37.42
C GLU A 152 9.61 -30.98 -38.34
#